data_AF-D3BJD1-F1
#
_entry.id   AF-D3BJD1-F1
#
_cell.length_a   1.000
_cell.length_b   1.000
_cell.length_c   1.000
_cell.angle_alpha   90.00
_cell.angle_beta   90.00
_cell.angle_gamma   90.00
#
_symmetry.space_group_name_H-M   'P 1'
#
loop_
_entity.id
_entity.type
_entity.pdbx_description
1 polymer ?
#
loop_
_entity_poly.entity_id
_entity_poly.type
_entity_poly.pdbx_seq_one_letter_code
_entity_poly.pdbx_strand_id
1 'polypeptide(L)'
;MIGFPSGSPHLAAFVAHLDSLNIPNAQNLFAFASAPKPTDQLCHAFDDTAQQHEFNRLSLDWSKWRVTNVNSNFKICRHYPKNSIIPKSVNDHNLIVSSKYRNTRFPFLAYYHNSRQTSLTRASAPYFALHTNHAENSCEQDIQLLEAINSDSKHPLLIVDTGSIASYVPPKSADASGGPSQLAEMGADHSYGVAQPVESNHHCIRHCCRRTGERTERVDSK
;
A
#
# COMPACT_ATOMS: atom_id res chain seq x y z
N MET A 1 -30.42 27.92 -2.03
CA MET A 1 -29.02 27.92 -1.56
C MET A 1 -29.02 27.51 -0.10
N ILE A 2 -28.34 26.41 0.24
CA ILE A 2 -28.08 26.07 1.65
C ILE A 2 -26.84 26.87 2.04
N GLY A 3 -27.01 27.88 2.89
CA GLY A 3 -25.93 28.76 3.33
C GLY A 3 -26.45 29.94 4.13
N PHE A 4 -25.60 30.51 4.99
CA PHE A 4 -25.93 31.72 5.73
C PHE A 4 -25.81 32.95 4.82
N PRO A 5 -26.77 33.89 4.86
CA PRO A 5 -26.64 35.17 4.15
C PRO A 5 -25.41 35.95 4.64
N SER A 6 -24.76 36.66 3.71
CA SER A 6 -23.65 37.58 4.02
C SER A 6 -24.07 38.58 5.10
N GLY A 7 -23.29 38.68 6.18
CA GLY A 7 -23.57 39.58 7.30
C GLY A 7 -24.57 39.05 8.34
N SER A 8 -25.07 37.81 8.22
CA SER A 8 -25.98 37.26 9.23
C SER A 8 -25.27 36.94 10.55
N PRO A 9 -25.94 37.13 11.71
CA PRO A 9 -25.37 36.78 13.02
C PRO A 9 -25.09 35.27 13.16
N HIS A 10 -25.81 34.43 12.42
CA HIS A 10 -25.58 32.98 12.39
C HIS A 10 -24.27 32.63 11.66
N LEU A 11 -23.93 33.34 10.59
CA LEU A 11 -22.62 33.21 9.94
C LEU A 11 -21.50 33.62 10.89
N ALA A 12 -21.67 34.73 11.62
CA ALA A 12 -20.69 35.20 12.60
C ALA A 12 -20.49 34.20 13.75
N ALA A 13 -21.58 33.65 14.30
CA ALA A 13 -21.50 32.63 15.35
C ALA A 13 -20.86 31.32 14.85
N PHE A 14 -21.17 30.90 13.62
CA PHE A 14 -20.57 29.71 13.02
C PHE A 14 -19.07 29.88 12.78
N VAL A 15 -18.64 31.03 12.25
CA VAL A 15 -17.21 31.35 12.06
C VAL A 15 -16.49 31.41 13.41
N ALA A 16 -17.06 32.11 14.41
CA ALA A 16 -16.48 32.15 15.75
C ALA A 16 -16.37 30.75 16.39
N HIS A 17 -17.33 29.87 16.12
CA HIS A 17 -17.24 28.48 16.56
C HIS A 17 -16.13 27.72 15.83
N LEU A 18 -16.00 27.85 14.51
CA LEU A 18 -14.89 27.25 13.75
C LEU A 18 -13.53 27.77 14.22
N ASP A 19 -13.42 29.07 14.52
CA ASP A 19 -12.19 29.67 15.05
C ASP A 19 -11.88 29.20 16.48
N SER A 20 -12.92 28.88 17.27
CA SER A 20 -12.75 28.27 18.59
C SER A 20 -12.32 26.82 18.54
N LEU A 21 -12.59 26.13 17.42
CA LEU A 21 -12.06 24.79 17.19
C LEU A 21 -10.57 24.94 16.87
N ASN A 22 -9.71 24.66 17.85
CA ASN A 22 -8.28 24.59 17.63
C ASN A 22 -7.94 23.34 16.79
N ILE A 23 -8.25 23.39 15.49
CA ILE A 23 -7.99 22.30 14.55
C ILE A 23 -6.47 22.14 14.45
N PRO A 24 -5.91 20.99 14.83
CA PRO A 24 -4.47 20.78 14.75
C PRO A 24 -4.01 20.92 13.30
N ASN A 25 -3.13 21.87 13.03
CA ASN A 25 -2.32 21.90 11.83
C ASN A 25 -0.93 21.35 12.16
N ALA A 26 -0.10 21.07 11.15
CA ALA A 26 1.21 20.47 11.36
C ALA A 26 2.07 21.26 12.38
N GLN A 27 2.06 22.59 12.33
CA GLN A 27 2.84 23.44 13.25
C GLN A 27 2.35 23.33 14.71
N ASN A 28 1.05 23.12 14.91
CA ASN A 28 0.44 23.02 16.23
C ASN A 28 0.52 21.60 16.82
N LEU A 29 0.99 20.60 16.06
CA LEU A 29 1.20 19.25 16.58
C LEU A 29 2.38 19.25 17.55
N PHE A 30 2.29 18.45 18.62
CA PHE A 30 3.33 18.33 19.65
C PHE A 30 4.73 18.11 19.07
N ALA A 31 4.84 17.33 17.98
CA ALA A 31 6.10 17.04 17.30
C ALA A 31 6.81 18.28 16.72
N PHE A 32 6.07 19.34 16.39
CA PHE A 32 6.61 20.58 15.81
C PHE A 32 6.55 21.76 16.78
N ALA A 33 5.55 21.77 17.67
CA ALA A 33 5.39 22.79 18.71
C ALA A 33 6.41 22.65 19.85
N SER A 34 6.90 21.43 20.10
CA SER A 34 7.90 21.18 21.13
C SER A 34 9.29 21.43 20.57
N ALA A 35 9.97 22.47 21.04
CA ALA A 35 11.38 22.66 20.73
C ALA A 35 12.22 21.55 21.40
N PRO A 36 13.11 20.86 20.67
CA PRO A 36 14.05 19.93 21.29
C PRO A 36 14.91 20.68 22.31
N LYS A 37 15.18 20.05 23.45
CA LYS A 37 16.08 20.64 24.44
C LYS A 37 17.49 20.71 23.86
N PRO A 38 18.35 21.64 24.29
CA PRO A 38 19.74 21.70 23.83
C PRO A 38 20.54 20.41 24.09
N THR A 39 20.10 19.60 25.04
CA THR A 39 20.65 18.27 25.36
C THR A 39 20.13 17.15 24.47
N ASP A 40 19.05 17.39 23.71
CA ASP A 40 18.47 16.39 22.83
C ASP A 40 19.34 16.28 21.58
N GLN A 41 20.05 15.16 21.48
CA GLN A 41 20.81 14.84 20.28
C GLN A 41 19.80 14.54 19.16
N LEU A 42 19.82 15.35 18.09
CA LEU A 42 19.00 15.08 16.91
C LEU A 42 19.42 13.71 16.34
N CYS A 43 18.56 12.70 16.52
CA CYS A 43 18.80 11.39 15.95
C CYS A 43 18.44 11.43 14.46
N HIS A 44 19.41 11.13 13.60
CA HIS A 44 19.15 10.84 12.18
C HIS A 44 18.55 9.43 12.03
N ALA A 45 17.51 9.11 12.81
CA ALA A 45 16.91 7.77 12.86
C ALA A 45 16.32 7.30 11.52
N PHE A 46 16.18 8.21 10.55
CA PHE A 46 15.58 7.97 9.24
C PHE A 46 16.44 8.56 8.11
N ASP A 47 17.73 8.25 8.08
CA ASP A 47 18.55 8.59 6.92
C ASP A 47 18.16 7.78 5.67
N ASP A 48 18.56 8.26 4.48
CA ASP A 48 18.29 7.62 3.19
C ASP A 48 18.96 6.23 3.06
N THR A 49 19.85 5.85 3.98
CA THR A 49 20.62 4.60 3.96
C THR A 49 20.02 3.50 4.84
N ALA A 50 19.14 3.85 5.77
CA ALA A 50 18.50 2.93 6.72
C ALA A 50 17.84 1.73 6.01
N GLN A 51 17.20 1.96 4.87
CA GLN A 51 16.62 0.91 4.05
C GLN A 51 17.69 -0.09 3.57
N GLN A 52 18.80 0.40 3.01
CA GLN A 52 19.87 -0.45 2.50
C GLN A 52 20.56 -1.22 3.64
N HIS A 53 20.75 -0.58 4.80
CA HIS A 53 21.25 -1.24 6.00
C HIS A 53 20.34 -2.39 6.46
N GLU A 54 19.01 -2.20 6.43
CA GLU A 54 18.07 -3.25 6.79
C GLU A 54 18.12 -4.43 5.81
N PHE A 55 18.19 -4.19 4.50
CA PHE A 55 18.31 -5.28 3.53
C PHE A 55 19.68 -5.96 3.56
N ASN A 56 20.75 -5.26 3.94
CA ASN A 56 22.03 -5.86 4.26
C ASN A 56 21.92 -6.78 5.49
N ARG A 57 21.22 -6.35 6.55
CA ARG A 57 20.95 -7.17 7.74
C ARG A 57 20.17 -8.44 7.38
N LEU A 58 19.23 -8.34 6.44
CA LEU A 58 18.50 -9.49 5.89
C LEU A 58 19.33 -10.37 4.94
N SER A 59 20.60 -10.03 4.70
CA SER A 59 21.48 -10.74 3.76
C SER A 59 20.88 -10.84 2.36
N LEU A 60 20.32 -9.73 1.86
CA LEU A 60 19.79 -9.66 0.50
C LEU A 60 20.90 -9.91 -0.53
N ASP A 61 20.62 -10.76 -1.51
CA ASP A 61 21.53 -10.98 -2.63
C ASP A 61 21.49 -9.81 -3.64
N TRP A 62 22.42 -8.87 -3.47
CA TRP A 62 22.59 -7.73 -4.38
C TRP A 62 23.11 -8.08 -5.78
N SER A 63 23.48 -9.35 -6.02
CA SER A 63 23.72 -9.81 -7.39
C SER A 63 22.41 -9.93 -8.17
N LYS A 64 21.28 -10.11 -7.47
CA LYS A 64 19.94 -10.32 -8.02
C LYS A 64 18.99 -9.15 -7.82
N TRP A 65 19.24 -8.32 -6.82
CA TRP A 65 18.43 -7.15 -6.50
C TRP A 65 19.24 -5.87 -6.67
N ARG A 66 18.56 -4.76 -6.99
CA ARG A 66 19.17 -3.43 -7.07
C ARG A 66 18.29 -2.37 -6.44
N VAL A 67 18.92 -1.30 -5.99
CA VAL A 67 18.22 -0.05 -5.66
C VAL A 67 17.86 0.67 -6.96
N THR A 68 16.64 1.18 -7.04
CA THR A 68 16.18 2.13 -8.06
C THR A 68 15.85 3.46 -7.41
N ASN A 69 16.17 4.55 -8.11
CA ASN A 69 15.88 5.93 -7.74
C ASN A 69 14.81 6.54 -8.67
N VAL A 70 14.06 5.71 -9.41
CA VAL A 70 13.07 6.14 -10.39
C VAL A 70 11.96 7.01 -9.74
N ASN A 71 11.70 6.84 -8.45
CA ASN A 71 10.76 7.63 -7.67
C ASN A 71 11.43 8.74 -6.82
N SER A 72 12.66 9.13 -7.12
CA SER A 72 13.45 10.06 -6.30
C SER A 72 12.84 11.45 -6.09
N ASN A 73 11.97 11.87 -7.02
CA ASN A 73 11.24 13.14 -6.98
C ASN A 73 9.73 12.93 -6.78
N PHE A 74 9.31 11.73 -6.36
CA PHE A 74 7.92 11.37 -6.10
C PHE A 74 6.95 11.56 -7.29
N LYS A 75 7.47 11.64 -8.52
CA LYS A 75 6.65 11.82 -9.74
C LYS A 75 5.88 10.56 -10.13
N ILE A 76 6.42 9.38 -9.83
CA ILE A 76 5.73 8.11 -10.11
C ILE A 76 4.65 7.89 -9.07
N CYS A 77 5.02 7.83 -7.78
CA CYS A 77 4.08 7.66 -6.69
C CYS A 77 4.49 8.49 -5.47
N ARG A 78 3.62 9.43 -5.09
CA ARG A 78 3.82 10.32 -3.94
C ARG A 78 3.88 9.60 -2.59
N HIS A 79 3.33 8.38 -2.51
CA HIS A 79 3.24 7.60 -1.28
C HIS A 79 4.27 6.46 -1.21
N TYR A 80 5.11 6.30 -2.24
CA TYR A 80 6.22 5.36 -2.22
C TYR A 80 7.49 6.03 -1.69
N PRO A 81 8.43 5.23 -1.18
CA PRO A 81 9.74 5.76 -0.82
C PRO A 81 10.46 6.36 -2.04
N LYS A 82 11.44 7.22 -1.75
CA LYS A 82 12.35 7.83 -2.74
C LYS A 82 13.13 6.77 -3.51
N ASN A 83 13.63 5.77 -2.79
CA ASN A 83 14.36 4.63 -3.29
C ASN A 83 13.57 3.34 -3.05
N SER A 84 13.60 2.43 -4.02
CA SER A 84 12.96 1.11 -3.92
C SER A 84 13.94 0.02 -4.32
N ILE A 85 13.73 -1.21 -3.84
CA ILE A 85 14.54 -2.37 -4.22
C ILE A 85 13.72 -3.28 -5.12
N ILE A 86 14.29 -3.63 -6.26
CA ILE A 86 13.64 -4.38 -7.35
C ILE A 86 14.63 -5.38 -7.99
N PRO A 87 14.18 -6.38 -8.77
CA PRO A 87 15.07 -7.32 -9.42
C PRO A 87 16.03 -6.65 -10.41
N LYS A 88 17.31 -7.02 -10.36
CA LYS A 88 18.39 -6.39 -11.14
C LYS A 88 18.20 -6.52 -12.66
N SER A 89 17.52 -7.57 -13.11
CA SER A 89 17.18 -7.81 -14.52
C SER A 89 16.14 -6.82 -15.07
N VAL A 90 15.38 -6.14 -14.21
CA VAL A 90 14.33 -5.21 -14.62
C VAL A 90 14.89 -3.78 -14.69
N ASN A 91 14.67 -3.10 -15.81
CA ASN A 91 15.06 -1.70 -16.02
C ASN A 91 14.01 -0.72 -15.46
N ASP A 92 14.38 0.55 -15.32
CA ASP A 92 13.46 1.56 -14.75
C ASP A 92 12.28 1.91 -15.69
N HIS A 93 12.41 1.70 -17.00
CA HIS A 93 11.30 1.90 -17.95
C HIS A 93 10.14 0.93 -17.67
N ASN A 94 10.45 -0.35 -17.44
CA ASN A 94 9.45 -1.36 -17.08
C ASN A 94 8.73 -0.98 -15.78
N LEU A 95 9.44 -0.44 -14.79
CA LEU A 95 8.84 0.03 -13.54
C LEU A 95 7.86 1.18 -13.78
N ILE A 96 8.21 2.14 -14.64
CA ILE A 96 7.32 3.26 -14.99
C ILE A 96 6.03 2.74 -15.64
N VAL A 97 6.14 1.81 -16.59
CA VAL A 97 4.95 1.27 -17.27
C VAL A 97 4.09 0.43 -16.31
N SER A 98 4.71 -0.48 -15.54
CA SER A 98 4.04 -1.26 -14.48
C SER A 98 3.36 -0.34 -13.45
N SER A 99 3.97 0.78 -13.08
CA SER A 99 3.38 1.72 -12.14
C SER A 99 2.07 2.31 -12.67
N LYS A 100 1.99 2.66 -13.96
CA LYS A 100 0.75 3.17 -14.57
C LYS A 100 -0.33 2.10 -14.58
N TYR A 101 0.07 0.86 -14.85
CA TYR A 101 -0.83 -0.29 -14.79
C TYR A 101 -1.37 -0.57 -13.39
N ARG A 102 -0.59 -0.27 -12.34
CA ARG A 102 -0.94 -0.52 -10.93
C ARG A 102 -1.16 0.78 -10.16
N ASN A 103 -2.00 1.68 -10.67
CA ASN A 103 -2.39 2.91 -9.95
C ASN A 103 -1.22 3.60 -9.20
N THR A 104 -0.10 3.78 -9.92
CA THR A 104 1.21 4.32 -9.50
C THR A 104 2.09 3.44 -8.61
N ARG A 105 1.58 2.34 -8.03
CA ARG A 105 2.24 1.53 -7.00
C ARG A 105 2.77 0.20 -7.56
N PHE A 106 3.90 0.27 -8.25
CA PHE A 106 4.59 -0.90 -8.82
C PHE A 106 5.10 -1.88 -7.73
N PRO A 107 5.29 -3.17 -8.04
CA PRO A 107 5.91 -4.15 -7.13
C PRO A 107 7.32 -3.75 -6.72
N PHE A 108 7.57 -3.71 -5.41
CA PHE A 108 8.92 -3.58 -4.86
C PHE A 108 9.10 -4.46 -3.62
N LEU A 109 10.35 -4.75 -3.28
CA LEU A 109 10.73 -5.61 -2.16
C LEU A 109 10.34 -4.97 -0.80
N ALA A 110 9.53 -5.69 -0.03
CA ALA A 110 9.14 -5.32 1.33
C ALA A 110 9.94 -6.12 2.38
N TYR A 111 10.25 -7.38 2.10
CA TYR A 111 11.02 -8.25 2.97
C TYR A 111 11.70 -9.37 2.19
N TYR A 112 12.83 -9.86 2.70
CA TYR A 112 13.59 -10.95 2.11
C TYR A 112 13.98 -11.97 3.17
N HIS A 113 13.80 -13.24 2.85
CA HIS A 113 14.15 -14.34 3.73
C HIS A 113 15.31 -15.15 3.13
N ASN A 114 16.52 -14.84 3.58
CA ASN A 114 17.76 -15.38 3.01
C ASN A 114 17.82 -16.92 3.00
N SER A 115 17.44 -17.59 4.09
CA SER A 115 17.58 -19.06 4.17
C SER A 115 16.74 -19.82 3.15
N ARG A 116 15.61 -19.26 2.71
CA ARG A 116 14.77 -19.85 1.65
C ARG A 116 14.85 -19.10 0.31
N GLN A 117 15.64 -18.03 0.25
CA GLN A 117 15.74 -17.17 -0.93
C GLN A 117 14.37 -16.66 -1.42
N THR A 118 13.43 -16.41 -0.50
CA THR A 118 12.06 -15.97 -0.84
C THR A 118 11.88 -14.48 -0.56
N SER A 119 11.24 -13.77 -1.48
CA SER A 119 10.90 -12.35 -1.34
C SER A 119 9.41 -12.15 -1.04
N LEU A 120 9.11 -11.18 -0.18
CA LEU A 120 7.80 -10.58 -0.07
C LEU A 120 7.84 -9.21 -0.76
N THR A 121 7.04 -9.04 -1.80
CA THR A 121 6.89 -7.77 -2.52
C THR A 121 5.51 -7.19 -2.29
N ARG A 122 5.40 -5.85 -2.33
CA ARG A 122 4.11 -5.14 -2.23
C ARG A 122 3.87 -4.25 -3.43
N ALA A 123 2.61 -4.16 -3.83
CA ALA A 123 2.12 -3.34 -4.95
C ALA A 123 0.66 -2.93 -4.67
N SER A 124 0.05 -2.12 -5.54
CA SER A 124 -1.41 -2.10 -5.60
C SER A 124 -1.97 -3.12 -6.57
N ALA A 125 -3.28 -3.32 -6.47
CA ALA A 125 -4.06 -4.01 -7.48
C ALA A 125 -3.80 -3.37 -8.87
N PRO A 126 -3.74 -4.20 -9.92
CA PRO A 126 -3.70 -3.70 -11.29
C PRO A 126 -5.03 -3.02 -11.63
N TYR A 127 -4.97 -1.97 -12.44
CA TYR A 127 -6.11 -1.09 -12.76
C TYR A 127 -7.31 -1.87 -13.31
N PHE A 128 -7.06 -2.95 -14.04
CA PHE A 128 -8.10 -3.76 -14.69
C PHE A 128 -8.52 -5.01 -13.92
N ALA A 129 -8.01 -5.26 -12.71
CA ALA A 129 -8.62 -6.28 -11.83
C ALA A 129 -10.10 -5.96 -11.50
N LEU A 130 -10.55 -4.73 -11.78
CA LEU A 130 -11.93 -4.26 -11.61
C LEU A 130 -12.77 -4.31 -12.92
N HIS A 131 -12.20 -4.74 -14.05
CA HIS A 131 -12.86 -4.73 -15.37
C HIS A 131 -12.85 -6.12 -16.03
N THR A 132 -13.97 -6.50 -16.66
CA THR A 132 -14.33 -7.88 -17.03
C THR A 132 -13.60 -8.48 -18.25
N ASN A 133 -12.67 -7.76 -18.88
CA ASN A 133 -11.95 -8.21 -20.08
C ASN A 133 -10.44 -8.32 -19.82
N HIS A 134 -9.99 -9.49 -19.37
CA HIS A 134 -8.60 -9.74 -18.94
C HIS A 134 -7.58 -9.85 -20.10
N ALA A 135 -8.01 -10.25 -21.30
CA ALA A 135 -7.09 -10.54 -22.41
C ALA A 135 -6.57 -9.29 -23.15
N GLU A 136 -7.35 -8.20 -23.17
CA GLU A 136 -6.97 -6.93 -23.82
C GLU A 136 -6.30 -5.93 -22.86
N ASN A 137 -6.15 -6.32 -21.59
CA ASN A 137 -5.73 -5.43 -20.50
C ASN A 137 -4.53 -5.99 -19.71
N SER A 138 -3.67 -6.79 -20.34
CA SER A 138 -2.40 -7.23 -19.77
C SER A 138 -1.32 -6.15 -19.94
N CYS A 139 -0.35 -6.11 -19.02
CA CYS A 139 0.81 -5.24 -19.14
C CYS A 139 2.06 -6.11 -19.16
N GLU A 140 2.72 -6.18 -20.32
CA GLU A 140 3.92 -7.00 -20.51
C GLU A 140 5.03 -6.62 -19.53
N GLN A 141 5.27 -5.33 -19.32
CA GLN A 141 6.30 -4.84 -18.39
C GLN A 141 5.97 -5.20 -16.93
N ASP A 142 4.68 -5.31 -16.59
CA ASP A 142 4.25 -5.77 -15.27
C ASP A 142 4.48 -7.28 -15.12
N ILE A 143 4.14 -8.07 -16.14
CA ILE A 143 4.38 -9.51 -16.18
C ILE A 143 5.87 -9.81 -16.06
N GLN A 144 6.72 -9.16 -16.87
CA GLN A 144 8.17 -9.30 -16.81
C GLN A 144 8.73 -8.95 -15.43
N LEU A 145 8.16 -7.95 -14.75
CA LEU A 145 8.56 -7.61 -13.38
C LEU A 145 8.17 -8.70 -12.37
N LEU A 146 6.96 -9.28 -12.48
CA LEU A 146 6.53 -10.39 -11.62
C LEU A 146 7.35 -11.66 -11.87
N GLU A 147 7.64 -11.98 -13.13
CA GLU A 147 8.49 -13.10 -13.52
C GLU A 147 9.91 -12.93 -12.97
N ALA A 148 10.47 -11.71 -13.06
CA ALA A 148 11.78 -11.42 -12.50
C ALA A 148 11.80 -11.56 -10.97
N ILE A 149 10.72 -11.19 -10.26
CA ILE A 149 10.58 -11.42 -8.81
C ILE A 149 10.59 -12.92 -8.49
N ASN A 150 9.97 -13.76 -9.34
CA ASN A 150 9.88 -15.20 -9.11
C ASN A 150 11.05 -16.02 -9.69
N SER A 151 11.99 -15.38 -10.40
CA SER A 151 12.96 -16.05 -11.27
C SER A 151 13.79 -17.16 -10.62
N ASP A 152 14.06 -17.08 -9.31
CA ASP A 152 14.83 -18.09 -8.57
C ASP A 152 13.98 -19.07 -7.76
N SER A 153 12.66 -18.90 -7.73
CA SER A 153 11.75 -19.73 -6.96
C SER A 153 11.41 -21.00 -7.73
N LYS A 154 11.45 -22.14 -7.03
CA LYS A 154 10.92 -23.41 -7.56
C LYS A 154 9.39 -23.52 -7.41
N HIS A 155 8.78 -22.54 -6.76
CA HIS A 155 7.35 -22.48 -6.50
C HIS A 155 6.72 -21.33 -7.30
N PRO A 156 5.44 -21.46 -7.68
CA PRO A 156 4.72 -20.35 -8.31
C PRO A 156 4.68 -19.14 -7.36
N LEU A 157 4.75 -17.94 -7.93
CA LEU A 157 4.65 -16.72 -7.14
C LEU A 157 3.21 -16.57 -6.61
N LEU A 158 3.07 -16.39 -5.30
CA LEU A 158 1.77 -16.22 -4.67
C LEU A 158 1.36 -14.75 -4.70
N ILE A 159 0.21 -14.46 -5.31
CA ILE A 159 -0.43 -13.14 -5.24
C ILE A 159 -1.54 -13.19 -4.18
N VAL A 160 -1.37 -12.39 -3.13
CA VAL A 160 -2.37 -12.23 -2.07
C VAL A 160 -3.08 -10.90 -2.25
N ASP A 161 -4.38 -10.96 -2.56
CA ASP A 161 -5.24 -9.78 -2.59
C ASP A 161 -6.10 -9.74 -1.31
N THR A 162 -6.03 -8.61 -0.62
CA THR A 162 -6.78 -8.34 0.61
C THR A 162 -7.96 -7.39 0.38
N GLY A 163 -8.34 -7.16 -0.88
CA GLY A 163 -9.52 -6.39 -1.25
C GLY A 163 -10.84 -7.03 -0.79
N SER A 164 -11.93 -6.28 -0.95
CA SER A 164 -13.27 -6.82 -0.70
C SER A 164 -13.61 -7.93 -1.70
N ILE A 165 -14.28 -9.00 -1.25
CA ILE A 165 -14.86 -10.05 -2.12
C ILE A 165 -15.68 -9.44 -3.26
N ALA A 166 -16.41 -8.35 -3.00
CA ALA A 166 -17.25 -7.71 -4.03
C ALA A 166 -16.45 -7.05 -5.15
N SER A 167 -15.17 -6.77 -4.92
CA SER A 167 -14.23 -6.24 -5.91
C SER A 167 -13.40 -7.35 -6.58
N TYR A 168 -13.51 -8.59 -6.09
CA TYR A 168 -12.82 -9.74 -6.65
C TYR A 168 -13.59 -10.27 -7.86
N VAL A 169 -12.97 -10.20 -9.04
CA VAL A 169 -13.48 -10.84 -10.24
C VAL A 169 -12.70 -12.15 -10.43
N PRO A 170 -13.33 -13.33 -10.22
CA PRO A 170 -12.65 -14.59 -10.51
C PRO A 170 -12.38 -14.71 -12.01
N PRO A 171 -11.22 -15.22 -12.44
CA PRO A 171 -10.98 -15.55 -13.83
C PRO A 171 -11.95 -16.63 -14.31
N LYS A 172 -12.22 -16.66 -15.62
CA LYS A 172 -13.32 -17.38 -16.28
C LYS A 172 -13.27 -18.93 -16.22
N SER A 173 -12.43 -19.55 -15.40
CA SER A 173 -12.31 -21.02 -15.28
C SER A 173 -12.78 -21.62 -13.95
N ALA A 174 -13.45 -20.85 -13.08
CA ALA A 174 -13.97 -21.38 -11.81
C ALA A 174 -15.33 -22.08 -12.00
N ASP A 175 -15.32 -23.41 -12.07
CA ASP A 175 -16.52 -24.24 -11.92
C ASP A 175 -17.15 -24.04 -10.53
N ALA A 176 -18.48 -23.91 -10.51
CA ALA A 176 -19.28 -23.41 -9.39
C ALA A 176 -19.46 -24.37 -8.19
N SER A 177 -18.47 -25.21 -7.85
CA SER A 177 -18.64 -26.28 -6.84
C SER A 177 -17.60 -26.33 -5.71
N GLY A 178 -16.62 -25.43 -5.66
CA GLY A 178 -15.63 -25.36 -4.57
C GLY A 178 -15.79 -24.15 -3.65
N GLY A 179 -15.64 -24.35 -2.34
CA GLY A 179 -15.66 -23.27 -1.32
C GLY A 179 -14.58 -22.17 -1.54
N PRO A 180 -14.50 -21.16 -0.64
CA PRO A 180 -13.83 -19.87 -0.87
C PRO A 180 -12.29 -19.88 -0.93
N SER A 181 -11.68 -20.97 -1.36
CA SER A 181 -10.24 -21.13 -1.51
C SER A 181 -9.95 -21.97 -2.76
N GLN A 182 -10.07 -21.37 -3.94
CA GLN A 182 -9.59 -21.98 -5.18
C GLN A 182 -8.76 -21.00 -6.00
N LEU A 183 -7.54 -21.46 -6.29
CA LEU A 183 -6.48 -20.84 -7.06
C LEU A 183 -7.00 -20.52 -8.46
N ALA A 184 -6.81 -19.28 -8.88
CA ALA A 184 -7.34 -18.79 -10.13
C ALA A 184 -6.17 -18.52 -11.09
N GLU A 185 -6.20 -19.11 -12.28
CA GLU A 185 -5.09 -19.02 -13.25
C GLU A 185 -5.23 -17.75 -14.09
N MET A 186 -4.21 -16.90 -14.04
CA MET A 186 -4.01 -15.84 -15.03
C MET A 186 -2.80 -16.19 -15.88
N GLY A 187 -3.06 -16.69 -17.09
CA GLY A 187 -2.23 -16.49 -18.30
C GLY A 187 -0.71 -16.52 -18.13
N ALA A 188 -0.18 -17.59 -17.58
CA ALA A 188 1.15 -18.17 -17.74
C ALA A 188 1.08 -19.51 -16.98
N ASP A 189 1.91 -20.49 -17.33
CA ASP A 189 1.89 -21.88 -16.81
C ASP A 189 2.25 -22.01 -15.30
N HIS A 190 1.96 -20.98 -14.51
CA HIS A 190 2.33 -20.78 -13.11
C HIS A 190 1.09 -20.22 -12.40
N SER A 191 0.54 -20.95 -11.43
CA SER A 191 -0.75 -20.66 -10.80
C SER A 191 -0.72 -19.35 -9.97
N TYR A 192 -1.65 -18.41 -10.20
CA TYR A 192 -1.61 -17.05 -9.59
C TYR A 192 -2.92 -16.60 -8.94
N GLY A 193 -3.10 -16.88 -7.64
CA GLY A 193 -3.98 -16.05 -6.80
C GLY A 193 -4.61 -16.78 -5.61
N VAL A 194 -4.39 -16.24 -4.41
CA VAL A 194 -5.22 -16.55 -3.23
C VAL A 194 -5.79 -15.22 -2.74
N ALA A 195 -7.10 -15.03 -2.94
CA ALA A 195 -7.82 -13.97 -2.24
C ALA A 195 -7.96 -14.39 -0.77
N GLN A 196 -7.51 -13.54 0.16
CA GLN A 196 -7.95 -13.62 1.54
C GLN A 196 -8.91 -12.45 1.77
N PRO A 197 -10.22 -12.71 1.74
CA PRO A 197 -11.21 -11.67 1.96
C PRO A 197 -10.99 -11.05 3.32
N VAL A 198 -10.71 -9.76 3.34
CA VAL A 198 -10.80 -8.99 4.58
C VAL A 198 -12.05 -8.14 4.43
N GLU A 199 -13.13 -8.46 5.15
CA GLU A 199 -14.34 -7.61 5.22
C GLU A 199 -14.05 -6.19 5.79
N SER A 200 -12.81 -5.95 6.18
CA SER A 200 -12.38 -4.82 6.99
C SER A 200 -11.74 -3.73 6.14
N ASN A 201 -12.52 -3.06 5.30
CA ASN A 201 -12.09 -1.75 4.81
C ASN A 201 -12.04 -0.76 6.00
N HIS A 202 -11.39 0.39 5.82
CA HIS A 202 -11.21 1.36 6.91
C HIS A 202 -12.52 1.87 7.52
N HIS A 203 -13.64 1.86 6.78
CA HIS A 203 -14.95 2.21 7.32
C HIS A 203 -15.47 1.15 8.28
N CYS A 204 -15.34 -0.13 7.91
CA CYS A 204 -15.69 -1.25 8.79
C CYS A 204 -14.85 -1.23 10.08
N ILE A 205 -13.54 -0.98 9.95
CA ILE A 205 -12.63 -0.85 11.11
C ILE A 205 -13.07 0.32 12.00
N ARG A 206 -13.31 1.49 11.42
CA ARG A 206 -13.76 2.69 12.17
C ARG A 206 -15.09 2.44 12.90
N HIS A 207 -16.05 1.81 12.24
CA HIS A 207 -17.34 1.48 12.84
C HIS A 207 -17.21 0.47 13.98
N CYS A 208 -16.34 -0.53 13.82
CA CYS A 208 -16.03 -1.50 14.88
C CYS A 208 -15.42 -0.80 16.10
N CYS A 209 -14.39 0.04 15.89
CA CYS A 209 -13.74 0.82 16.95
C CYS A 209 -14.73 1.75 17.68
N ARG A 210 -15.65 2.40 16.94
CA ARG A 210 -16.69 3.24 17.56
C ARG A 210 -17.58 2.42 18.51
N ARG A 211 -18.02 1.24 18.07
CA ARG A 211 -18.88 0.35 18.88
C ARG A 211 -18.16 -0.20 20.11
N THR A 212 -16.86 -0.46 20.03
CA THR A 212 -16.08 -0.90 21.21
C THR A 212 -15.86 0.23 22.20
N GLY A 213 -15.61 1.47 21.72
CA GLY A 213 -15.55 2.66 22.57
C GLY A 213 -16.86 2.91 23.34
N GLU A 214 -18.00 2.90 22.65
CA GLU A 214 -19.32 3.11 23.29
C GLU A 214 -19.67 2.04 24.35
N ARG A 215 -19.09 0.84 24.24
CA ARG A 215 -19.27 -0.23 25.23
C ARG A 215 -18.41 -0.05 26.47
N THR A 216 -17.19 0.49 26.35
CA THR A 216 -16.29 0.71 27.48
C THR A 216 -16.81 1.85 28.36
N GLU A 217 -17.24 2.96 27.77
CA GLU A 217 -17.85 4.09 28.50
C GLU A 217 -19.09 3.68 29.31
N ARG A 218 -19.94 2.79 28.78
CA ARG A 218 -21.13 2.29 29.49
C ARG A 218 -20.81 1.37 30.68
N VAL A 219 -19.63 0.74 30.69
CA VAL A 219 -19.19 -0.12 31.80
C VAL A 219 -18.59 0.74 32.91
N ASP A 220 -17.84 1.80 32.57
CA ASP A 220 -17.27 2.72 33.55
C ASP A 220 -18.29 3.70 34.16
N SER A 221 -19.49 3.80 33.57
CA SER A 221 -20.60 4.63 34.07
C SER A 221 -21.54 3.91 35.04
N LYS A 222 -21.22 2.69 35.49
CA LYS A 222 -22.00 1.87 36.43
C LYS A 222 -21.20 1.56 37.68
#